data_AF-A0A821XTB1-F1
#
_entry.id   AF-A0A821XTB1-F1
#
_cell.length_a   1.000
_cell.length_b   1.000
_cell.length_c   1.000
_cell.angle_alpha   90.00
_cell.angle_beta   90.00
_cell.angle_gamma   90.00
#
_symmetry.space_group_name_H-M   'P 1'
#
loop_
_entity.id
_entity.type
_entity.pdbx_description
1 polymer ?
#
loop_
_entity_poly.entity_id
_entity_poly.type
_entity_poly.pdbx_seq_one_letter_code
_entity_poly.pdbx_strand_id
1 'polypeptide(L)'
;MALCLANSLIARRHFNPYDQLVRYKWWYKNGYMTSTGRCFDIGENTSQSFDEFQRRQESLAKDHQIPLEQLDFLSDYHLLANFNVDCSKIGAAGNGALMRLAPVPLFFHKWPIHAVEFSGRSGQITHGDPKAYDACRYYGALIVATLRGESKEQLLDNEFYVKHKPWFNGKRLHTDIEAIAKGAYKQRQGYDGGIRGNGYIVNTLQAALWAFWADENNFEKGVLAAVNLGDDTDTTAAIYGQLAGVYYGFKKLPENWRDQVYAKDFIKCV
;
A
#
# COMPACT_ATOMS: atom_id res chain seq x y z
N MET A 1 8.25 -5.13 2.30
CA MET A 1 7.10 -5.50 1.43
C MET A 1 6.93 -4.64 0.18
N ALA A 2 7.00 -3.30 0.21
CA ALA A 2 6.84 -2.47 -1.00
C ALA A 2 7.81 -2.86 -2.14
N LEU A 3 9.08 -3.15 -1.83
CA LEU A 3 10.05 -3.64 -2.81
C LEU A 3 9.65 -4.99 -3.43
N CYS A 4 9.10 -5.90 -2.63
CA CYS A 4 8.59 -7.18 -3.13
C CYS A 4 7.44 -6.96 -4.13
N LEU A 5 6.56 -6.01 -3.84
CA LEU A 5 5.45 -5.64 -4.73
C LEU A 5 5.96 -5.02 -6.04
N ALA A 6 6.88 -4.05 -5.95
CA ALA A 6 7.50 -3.44 -7.11
C ALA A 6 8.18 -4.49 -8.00
N ASN A 7 8.93 -5.40 -7.37
CA ASN A 7 9.63 -6.45 -8.10
C ASN A 7 8.68 -7.47 -8.73
N SER A 8 7.54 -7.78 -8.10
CA SER A 8 6.48 -8.59 -8.72
C SER A 8 5.95 -7.93 -9.99
N LEU A 9 5.60 -6.65 -9.90
CA LEU A 9 5.08 -5.87 -11.03
C LEU A 9 6.08 -5.82 -12.19
N ILE A 10 7.36 -5.56 -11.90
CA ILE A 10 8.43 -5.51 -12.91
C ILE A 10 8.67 -6.88 -13.54
N ALA A 11 8.82 -7.93 -12.73
CA ALA A 11 9.15 -9.27 -13.21
C ALA A 11 8.00 -9.89 -14.02
N ARG A 12 6.75 -9.67 -13.60
CA ARG A 12 5.57 -10.19 -14.28
C ARG A 12 5.04 -9.27 -15.37
N ARG A 13 5.54 -8.03 -15.45
CA ARG A 13 5.07 -6.96 -16.35
C ARG A 13 3.57 -6.71 -16.26
N HIS A 14 2.97 -7.06 -15.12
CA HIS A 14 1.55 -6.97 -14.82
C HIS A 14 1.36 -7.17 -13.30
N PHE A 15 0.18 -6.83 -12.79
CA PHE A 15 -0.27 -7.25 -11.48
C PHE A 15 -0.55 -8.76 -11.45
N ASN A 16 0.16 -9.50 -10.59
CA ASN A 16 -0.05 -10.92 -10.36
C ASN A 16 -0.14 -11.16 -8.84
N PRO A 17 -1.34 -11.39 -8.27
CA PRO A 17 -1.50 -11.51 -6.83
C PRO A 17 -0.84 -12.76 -6.23
N TYR A 18 -0.70 -13.83 -7.02
CA TYR A 18 0.01 -15.04 -6.59
C TYR A 18 1.51 -14.77 -6.44
N ASP A 19 2.14 -14.20 -7.47
CA ASP A 19 3.58 -13.82 -7.42
C ASP A 19 3.85 -12.77 -6.33
N GLN A 20 2.92 -11.86 -6.09
CA GLN A 20 2.99 -10.94 -4.95
C GLN A 20 3.07 -11.69 -3.61
N LEU A 21 2.20 -12.68 -3.37
CA LEU A 21 2.22 -13.49 -2.14
C LEU A 21 3.48 -14.35 -2.04
N VAL A 22 3.97 -14.91 -3.15
CA VAL A 22 5.24 -15.65 -3.21
C VAL A 22 6.40 -14.76 -2.74
N ARG A 23 6.54 -13.55 -3.28
CA ARG A 23 7.64 -12.64 -2.88
C ARG A 23 7.50 -12.16 -1.44
N TYR A 24 6.28 -11.99 -0.94
CA TYR A 24 6.06 -11.70 0.47
C TYR A 24 6.42 -12.89 1.37
N LYS A 25 6.14 -14.12 0.93
CA LYS A 25 6.58 -15.34 1.62
C LYS A 25 8.11 -15.42 1.66
N TRP A 26 8.82 -15.12 0.57
CA TRP A 26 10.29 -15.05 0.57
C TRP A 26 10.82 -13.97 1.52
N TRP A 27 10.16 -12.81 1.58
CA TRP A 27 10.49 -11.76 2.56
C TRP A 27 10.35 -12.30 3.98
N TYR A 28 9.21 -12.92 4.28
CA TYR A 28 8.87 -13.45 5.59
C TYR A 28 9.81 -14.58 6.05
N LYS A 29 10.05 -15.58 5.18
CA LYS A 29 10.80 -16.79 5.53
C LYS A 29 12.31 -16.65 5.34
N ASN A 30 12.76 -15.85 4.36
CA ASN A 30 14.16 -15.82 3.93
C ASN A 30 14.81 -14.43 4.01
N GLY A 31 14.08 -13.41 4.47
CA GLY A 31 14.61 -12.05 4.55
C GLY A 31 14.79 -11.38 3.18
N TYR A 32 14.13 -11.87 2.13
CA TYR A 32 14.18 -11.30 0.79
C TYR A 32 13.77 -9.82 0.80
N MET A 33 14.62 -8.94 0.27
CA MET A 33 14.41 -7.48 0.22
C MET A 33 14.21 -6.82 1.61
N THR A 34 14.82 -7.38 2.66
CA THR A 34 14.91 -6.75 3.98
C THR A 34 16.15 -5.86 4.09
N SER A 35 16.12 -4.92 5.03
CA SER A 35 17.28 -4.09 5.38
C SER A 35 18.29 -4.80 6.30
N THR A 36 17.89 -5.91 6.93
CA THR A 36 18.69 -6.59 7.97
C THR A 36 19.11 -8.01 7.58
N GLY A 37 18.72 -8.49 6.39
CA GLY A 37 18.95 -9.87 5.95
C GLY A 37 17.99 -10.90 6.56
N ARG A 38 17.05 -10.49 7.43
CA ARG A 38 15.99 -11.35 8.00
C ARG A 38 14.69 -10.58 8.14
N CYS A 39 13.55 -11.27 8.14
CA CYS A 39 12.27 -10.62 8.42
C CYS A 39 12.25 -10.10 9.87
N PHE A 40 11.78 -8.87 10.04
CA PHE A 40 11.45 -8.27 11.33
C PHE A 40 10.17 -7.44 11.14
N ASP A 41 9.47 -7.18 12.25
CA ASP A 41 8.31 -6.28 12.27
C ASP A 41 7.14 -6.70 11.33
N ILE A 42 6.82 -7.99 11.34
CA ILE A 42 5.65 -8.51 10.62
C ILE A 42 4.41 -8.41 11.51
N GLY A 43 3.38 -7.72 11.03
CA GLY A 43 2.08 -7.65 11.71
C GLY A 43 1.29 -8.95 11.61
N GLU A 44 0.44 -9.20 12.61
CA GLU A 44 -0.33 -10.45 12.77
C GLU A 44 -1.22 -10.79 11.56
N ASN A 45 -1.98 -9.82 11.01
CA ASN A 45 -2.83 -10.05 9.84
C ASN A 45 -2.03 -10.51 8.62
N THR A 46 -0.81 -9.99 8.48
CA THR A 46 0.09 -10.29 7.37
C THR A 46 0.68 -11.69 7.51
N SER A 47 1.22 -12.04 8.68
CA SER A 47 1.77 -13.38 8.93
C SER A 47 0.71 -14.48 8.74
N GLN A 48 -0.49 -14.28 9.28
CA GLN A 48 -1.60 -15.23 9.14
C GLN A 48 -2.03 -15.44 7.69
N SER A 49 -1.99 -14.39 6.86
CA SER A 49 -2.29 -14.50 5.44
C SER A 49 -1.24 -15.32 4.69
N PHE A 50 0.03 -15.28 5.12
CA PHE A 50 1.10 -16.08 4.52
C PHE A 50 1.04 -17.54 4.95
N ASP A 51 0.70 -17.81 6.20
CA ASP A 51 0.49 -19.17 6.68
C ASP A 51 -0.70 -19.83 5.95
N GLU A 52 -1.81 -19.08 5.74
CA GLU A 52 -2.93 -19.54 4.94
C GLU A 52 -2.57 -19.74 3.46
N PHE A 53 -1.78 -18.83 2.87
CA PHE A 53 -1.28 -19.00 1.50
C PHE A 53 -0.44 -20.27 1.36
N GLN A 54 0.49 -20.52 2.29
CA GLN A 54 1.33 -21.70 2.29
C GLN A 54 0.50 -22.98 2.42
N ARG A 55 -0.49 -22.99 3.33
CA ARG A 55 -1.42 -24.13 3.48
C ARG A 55 -2.19 -24.42 2.19
N ARG A 56 -2.60 -23.39 1.46
CA ARG A 56 -3.26 -23.54 0.14
C ARG A 56 -2.29 -24.04 -0.92
N GLN A 57 -1.04 -23.58 -0.93
CA GLN A 57 0.01 -24.13 -1.80
C GLN A 57 0.23 -25.62 -1.51
N GLU A 58 0.33 -26.03 -0.24
CA GLU A 58 0.49 -27.44 0.15
C GLU A 58 -0.69 -28.31 -0.32
N SER A 59 -1.93 -27.82 -0.24
CA SER A 59 -3.10 -28.51 -0.80
C SER A 59 -2.99 -28.67 -2.32
N LEU A 60 -2.69 -27.57 -3.04
CA LEU A 60 -2.53 -27.58 -4.49
C LEU A 60 -1.44 -28.57 -4.94
N ALA A 61 -0.29 -28.56 -4.24
CA ALA A 61 0.82 -29.48 -4.49
C ALA A 61 0.36 -30.94 -4.39
N LYS A 62 -0.40 -31.28 -3.35
CA LYS A 62 -0.93 -32.63 -3.13
C LYS A 62 -1.96 -33.03 -4.19
N ASP A 63 -2.91 -32.15 -4.48
CA ASP A 63 -4.03 -32.42 -5.38
C ASP A 63 -3.57 -32.62 -6.83
N HIS A 64 -2.50 -31.93 -7.23
CA HIS A 64 -1.96 -31.97 -8.59
C HIS A 64 -0.62 -32.72 -8.71
N GLN A 65 -0.11 -33.31 -7.62
CA GLN A 65 1.18 -34.02 -7.56
C GLN A 65 2.36 -33.16 -8.03
N ILE A 66 2.35 -31.87 -7.68
CA ILE A 66 3.42 -30.92 -8.00
C ILE A 66 4.37 -30.81 -6.80
N PRO A 67 5.70 -30.92 -6.98
CA PRO A 67 6.65 -30.68 -5.89
C PRO A 67 6.50 -29.27 -5.30
N LEU A 68 6.51 -29.16 -3.97
CA LEU A 68 6.19 -27.92 -3.25
C LEU A 68 7.15 -26.77 -3.63
N GLU A 69 8.42 -27.08 -3.84
CA GLU A 69 9.46 -26.14 -4.26
C GLU A 69 9.22 -25.52 -5.64
N GLN A 70 8.39 -26.14 -6.48
CA GLN A 70 8.04 -25.62 -7.80
C GLN A 70 6.87 -24.64 -7.77
N LEU A 71 6.06 -24.63 -6.70
CA LEU A 71 4.86 -23.80 -6.65
C LEU A 71 5.14 -22.30 -6.66
N ASP A 72 6.26 -21.87 -6.10
CA ASP A 72 6.64 -20.45 -6.15
C ASP A 72 6.95 -19.95 -7.56
N PHE A 73 7.24 -20.87 -8.47
CA PHE A 73 7.53 -20.60 -9.87
C PHE A 73 6.40 -21.02 -10.81
N LEU A 74 5.21 -21.34 -10.26
CA LEU A 74 4.07 -21.80 -11.04
C LEU A 74 3.73 -20.77 -12.13
N SER A 75 3.66 -21.26 -13.37
CA SER A 75 3.30 -20.49 -14.55
C SER A 75 2.06 -21.03 -15.26
N ASP A 76 1.50 -22.15 -14.79
CA ASP A 76 0.27 -22.72 -15.34
C ASP A 76 -0.90 -21.75 -15.09
N TYR A 77 -1.47 -21.24 -16.18
CA TYR A 77 -2.52 -20.24 -16.12
C TYR A 77 -3.81 -20.78 -15.50
N HIS A 78 -4.18 -22.03 -15.78
CA HIS A 78 -5.42 -22.62 -15.26
C HIS A 78 -5.34 -22.86 -13.76
N LEU A 79 -4.20 -23.34 -13.27
CA LEU A 79 -3.97 -23.51 -11.84
C LEU A 79 -3.93 -22.17 -11.12
N LEU A 80 -3.22 -21.17 -11.67
CA LEU A 80 -3.15 -19.83 -11.08
C LEU A 80 -4.52 -19.13 -11.05
N ALA A 81 -5.32 -19.27 -12.11
CA ALA A 81 -6.65 -18.66 -12.18
C ALA A 81 -7.63 -19.25 -11.15
N ASN A 82 -7.48 -20.54 -10.81
CA ASN A 82 -8.31 -21.23 -9.83
C ASN A 82 -7.73 -21.16 -8.40
N PHE A 83 -6.51 -20.67 -8.23
CA PHE A 83 -5.91 -20.52 -6.92
C PHE A 83 -6.52 -19.32 -6.18
N ASN A 84 -7.17 -19.58 -5.05
CA ASN A 84 -7.70 -18.51 -4.22
C ASN A 84 -6.57 -17.77 -3.48
N VAL A 85 -6.23 -16.58 -3.98
CA VAL A 85 -5.23 -15.66 -3.40
C VAL A 85 -5.74 -14.79 -2.25
N ASP A 86 -7.06 -14.79 -1.99
CA ASP A 86 -7.64 -14.01 -0.90
C ASP A 86 -7.43 -14.78 0.43
N CYS A 87 -6.22 -14.66 0.99
CA CYS A 87 -5.75 -15.41 2.16
C CYS A 87 -5.97 -14.65 3.49
N SER A 88 -6.53 -13.44 3.44
CA SER A 88 -6.82 -12.65 4.63
C SER A 88 -7.94 -13.25 5.46
N LYS A 89 -7.84 -13.09 6.79
CA LYS A 89 -8.99 -13.24 7.69
C LYS A 89 -10.04 -12.15 7.44
N ILE A 90 -11.29 -12.49 7.75
CA ILE A 90 -12.43 -11.55 7.75
C ILE A 90 -12.16 -10.46 8.80
N GLY A 91 -12.41 -9.20 8.43
CA GLY A 91 -12.27 -8.05 9.35
C GLY A 91 -10.83 -7.58 9.59
N ALA A 92 -9.84 -8.10 8.85
CA ALA A 92 -8.45 -7.66 8.93
C ALA A 92 -8.29 -6.21 8.37
N ALA A 93 -8.58 -5.22 9.22
CA ALA A 93 -8.56 -3.78 8.89
C ALA A 93 -7.25 -3.07 9.30
N GLY A 94 -6.14 -3.80 9.34
CA GLY A 94 -4.81 -3.24 9.60
C GLY A 94 -4.29 -2.37 8.45
N ASN A 95 -3.36 -1.47 8.76
CA ASN A 95 -2.78 -0.51 7.82
C ASN A 95 -1.66 -1.07 6.91
N GLY A 96 -1.22 -2.32 7.14
CA GLY A 96 -0.08 -2.92 6.45
C GLY A 96 -0.23 -3.09 4.93
N ALA A 97 -1.46 -3.08 4.42
CA ALA A 97 -1.73 -3.01 2.98
C ALA A 97 -1.39 -1.65 2.38
N LEU A 98 -1.71 -0.57 3.09
CA LEU A 98 -1.58 0.81 2.61
C LEU A 98 -0.12 1.31 2.69
N MET A 99 0.64 0.89 3.70
CA MET A 99 2.04 1.30 3.88
C MET A 99 2.99 0.85 2.76
N ARG A 100 2.56 -0.11 1.92
CA ARG A 100 3.37 -0.70 0.85
C ARG A 100 2.83 -0.42 -0.55
N LEU A 101 1.84 0.46 -0.68
CA LEU A 101 0.96 0.53 -1.84
C LEU A 101 1.62 1.11 -3.10
N ALA A 102 2.46 2.14 -2.95
CA ALA A 102 2.94 3.02 -4.02
C ALA A 102 3.41 2.34 -5.32
N PRO A 103 4.09 1.17 -5.31
CA PRO A 103 4.49 0.51 -6.55
C PRO A 103 3.34 0.28 -7.54
N VAL A 104 2.12 -0.02 -7.07
CA VAL A 104 0.98 -0.30 -7.94
C VAL A 104 0.50 0.94 -8.72
N PRO A 105 0.12 2.06 -8.08
CA PRO A 105 -0.29 3.25 -8.81
C PRO A 105 0.85 3.87 -9.63
N LEU A 106 2.11 3.72 -9.22
CA LEU A 106 3.27 4.12 -10.03
C LEU A 106 3.37 3.29 -11.33
N PHE A 107 3.25 1.97 -11.24
CA PHE A 107 3.35 1.07 -12.40
C PHE A 107 2.20 1.28 -13.40
N PHE A 108 0.97 1.47 -12.89
CA PHE A 108 -0.24 1.61 -13.70
C PHE A 108 -0.67 3.06 -13.94
N HIS A 109 0.19 4.05 -13.72
CA HIS A 109 -0.18 5.47 -13.72
C HIS A 109 -0.84 5.96 -15.03
N LYS A 110 -0.55 5.32 -16.17
CA LYS A 110 -1.17 5.61 -17.48
C LYS A 110 -2.60 5.07 -17.61
N TRP A 111 -3.01 4.15 -16.73
CA TRP A 111 -4.31 3.48 -16.73
C TRP A 111 -5.00 3.60 -15.36
N PRO A 112 -5.61 4.75 -15.04
CA PRO A 112 -6.14 5.03 -13.70
C PRO A 112 -7.12 3.98 -13.16
N ILE A 113 -7.97 3.41 -14.02
CA ILE A 113 -8.90 2.34 -13.63
C ILE A 113 -8.14 1.12 -13.10
N HIS A 114 -7.10 0.66 -13.82
CA HIS A 114 -6.27 -0.46 -13.40
C HIS A 114 -5.44 -0.13 -12.16
N ALA A 115 -4.90 1.09 -12.09
CA ALA A 115 -4.15 1.53 -10.91
C ALA A 115 -5.01 1.50 -9.64
N VAL A 116 -6.24 2.01 -9.69
CA VAL A 116 -7.18 1.99 -8.57
C VAL A 116 -7.61 0.56 -8.25
N GLU A 117 -8.00 -0.23 -9.26
CA GLU A 117 -8.42 -1.62 -9.05
C GLU A 117 -7.32 -2.48 -8.40
N PHE A 118 -6.11 -2.46 -8.96
CA PHE A 118 -5.00 -3.26 -8.46
C PHE A 118 -4.47 -2.73 -7.13
N SER A 119 -4.64 -1.44 -6.83
CA SER A 119 -4.35 -0.91 -5.49
C SER A 119 -5.21 -1.60 -4.44
N GLY A 120 -6.51 -1.74 -4.71
CA GLY A 120 -7.43 -2.51 -3.85
C GLY A 120 -7.08 -3.99 -3.77
N ARG A 121 -6.91 -4.65 -4.92
CA ARG A 121 -6.60 -6.10 -4.97
C ARG A 121 -5.29 -6.44 -4.27
N SER A 122 -4.26 -5.60 -4.40
CA SER A 122 -2.96 -5.81 -3.73
C SER A 122 -3.06 -5.76 -2.20
N GLY A 123 -3.97 -4.95 -1.67
CA GLY A 123 -4.27 -4.91 -0.23
C GLY A 123 -5.10 -6.12 0.22
N GLN A 124 -6.18 -6.40 -0.53
CA GLN A 124 -7.21 -7.40 -0.21
C GLN A 124 -6.64 -8.79 0.10
N ILE A 125 -5.60 -9.22 -0.63
CA ILE A 125 -5.02 -10.56 -0.46
C ILE A 125 -4.39 -10.81 0.93
N THR A 126 -4.14 -9.75 1.71
CA THR A 126 -3.63 -9.85 3.09
C THR A 126 -4.48 -9.10 4.13
N HIS A 127 -5.35 -8.18 3.68
CA HIS A 127 -6.18 -7.33 4.51
C HIS A 127 -7.56 -7.23 3.84
N GLY A 128 -8.41 -8.21 4.16
CA GLY A 128 -9.67 -8.49 3.48
C GLY A 128 -10.85 -7.66 3.98
N ASP A 129 -10.65 -6.77 4.96
CA ASP A 129 -11.69 -5.83 5.36
C ASP A 129 -11.92 -4.77 4.25
N PRO A 130 -13.18 -4.44 3.90
CA PRO A 130 -13.50 -3.39 2.95
C PRO A 130 -12.83 -2.06 3.19
N LYS A 131 -12.68 -1.66 4.45
CA LYS A 131 -11.97 -0.42 4.83
C LYS A 131 -10.53 -0.45 4.35
N ALA A 132 -9.86 -1.60 4.41
CA ALA A 132 -8.46 -1.72 4.06
C ALA A 132 -8.23 -1.64 2.54
N TYR A 133 -8.97 -2.44 1.76
CA TYR A 133 -8.79 -2.39 0.30
C TYR A 133 -9.38 -1.11 -0.31
N ASP A 134 -10.45 -0.51 0.24
CA ASP A 134 -10.96 0.76 -0.27
C ASP A 134 -10.06 1.95 0.12
N ALA A 135 -9.41 1.92 1.29
CA ALA A 135 -8.33 2.86 1.60
C ALA A 135 -7.23 2.80 0.55
N CYS A 136 -6.81 1.58 0.15
CA CYS A 136 -5.82 1.41 -0.91
C CYS A 136 -6.31 1.95 -2.27
N ARG A 137 -7.57 1.69 -2.65
CA ARG A 137 -8.15 2.22 -3.89
C ARG A 137 -8.16 3.75 -3.91
N TYR A 138 -8.62 4.37 -2.82
CA TYR A 138 -8.66 5.82 -2.70
C TYR A 138 -7.26 6.43 -2.72
N TYR A 139 -6.32 5.88 -1.95
CA TYR A 139 -4.95 6.39 -1.91
C TYR A 139 -4.20 6.17 -3.24
N GLY A 140 -4.45 5.04 -3.91
CA GLY A 140 -3.95 4.79 -5.26
C GLY A 140 -4.45 5.84 -6.26
N ALA A 141 -5.72 6.25 -6.17
CA ALA A 141 -6.27 7.33 -6.99
C ALA A 141 -5.54 8.67 -6.74
N LEU A 142 -5.26 9.02 -5.47
CA LEU A 142 -4.51 10.23 -5.13
C LEU A 142 -3.10 10.22 -5.73
N ILE A 143 -2.38 9.10 -5.64
CA ILE A 143 -1.05 8.95 -6.24
C ILE A 143 -1.12 9.12 -7.77
N VAL A 144 -2.09 8.48 -8.44
CA VAL A 144 -2.26 8.60 -9.89
C VAL A 144 -2.62 10.03 -10.30
N ALA A 145 -3.53 10.70 -9.60
CA ALA A 145 -3.88 12.10 -9.83
C ALA A 145 -2.64 13.01 -9.71
N THR A 146 -1.80 12.76 -8.70
CA THR A 146 -0.54 13.50 -8.50
C THR A 146 0.41 13.30 -9.68
N LEU A 147 0.59 12.06 -10.15
CA LEU A 147 1.42 11.75 -11.35
C LEU A 147 0.87 12.38 -12.64
N ARG A 148 -0.42 12.69 -12.66
CA ARG A 148 -1.10 13.36 -13.78
C ARG A 148 -1.08 14.88 -13.67
N GLY A 149 -0.41 15.43 -12.65
CA GLY A 149 -0.17 16.85 -12.48
C GLY A 149 -1.28 17.61 -11.75
N GLU A 150 -2.18 16.92 -11.04
CA GLU A 150 -3.17 17.61 -10.22
C GLU A 150 -2.51 18.34 -9.04
N SER A 151 -3.03 19.54 -8.76
CA SER A 151 -2.56 20.38 -7.67
C SER A 151 -2.97 19.81 -6.31
N LYS A 152 -2.30 20.26 -5.25
CA LYS A 152 -2.62 19.84 -3.88
C LYS A 152 -4.07 20.19 -3.50
N GLU A 153 -4.57 21.32 -3.98
CA GLU A 153 -5.95 21.74 -3.79
C GLU A 153 -6.94 20.79 -4.47
N GLN A 154 -6.61 20.29 -5.67
CA GLN A 154 -7.43 19.31 -6.39
C GLN A 154 -7.41 17.94 -5.68
N LEU A 155 -6.23 17.49 -5.25
CA LEU A 155 -6.06 16.23 -4.50
C LEU A 155 -6.82 16.22 -3.17
N LEU A 156 -6.85 17.36 -2.49
CA LEU A 156 -7.51 17.52 -1.18
C LEU A 156 -8.92 18.08 -1.28
N ASP A 157 -9.49 18.19 -2.49
CA ASP A 157 -10.87 18.61 -2.69
C ASP A 157 -11.85 17.58 -2.07
N ASN A 158 -12.88 18.05 -1.36
CA ASN A 158 -13.86 17.15 -0.73
C ASN A 158 -14.68 16.34 -1.77
N GLU A 159 -14.69 16.79 -3.02
CA GLU A 159 -15.31 16.14 -4.17
C GLU A 159 -14.31 15.36 -5.03
N PHE A 160 -13.04 15.20 -4.60
CA PHE A 160 -12.02 14.46 -5.36
C PHE A 160 -12.53 13.09 -5.80
N TYR A 161 -13.11 12.33 -4.87
CA TYR A 161 -13.64 10.99 -5.16
C TYR A 161 -14.80 11.04 -6.19
N VAL A 162 -15.68 12.04 -6.10
CA VAL A 162 -16.81 12.20 -7.03
C VAL A 162 -16.30 12.56 -8.42
N LYS A 163 -15.35 13.49 -8.52
CA LYS A 163 -14.69 13.91 -9.78
C LYS A 163 -13.96 12.74 -10.45
N HIS A 164 -13.41 11.81 -9.66
CA HIS A 164 -12.65 10.64 -10.13
C HIS A 164 -13.43 9.32 -10.11
N LYS A 165 -14.75 9.37 -9.90
CA LYS A 165 -15.62 8.18 -9.81
C LYS A 165 -15.46 7.18 -10.98
N PRO A 166 -15.22 7.60 -12.24
CA PRO A 166 -14.95 6.66 -13.33
C PRO A 166 -13.75 5.72 -13.08
N TRP A 167 -12.75 6.13 -12.31
CA TRP A 167 -11.58 5.30 -12.00
C TRP A 167 -11.91 4.13 -11.06
N PHE A 168 -13.04 4.22 -10.35
CA PHE A 168 -13.48 3.20 -9.39
C PHE A 168 -14.38 2.14 -10.02
N ASN A 169 -14.66 2.22 -11.33
CA ASN A 169 -15.45 1.24 -12.10
C ASN A 169 -16.80 0.91 -11.43
N GLY A 170 -17.52 1.94 -10.96
CA GLY A 170 -18.83 1.82 -10.32
C GLY A 170 -18.83 1.26 -8.88
N LYS A 171 -17.71 0.69 -8.40
CA LYS A 171 -17.59 0.16 -7.03
C LYS A 171 -17.40 1.30 -6.03
N ARG A 172 -18.36 1.46 -5.11
CA ARG A 172 -18.31 2.49 -4.05
C ARG A 172 -17.17 2.22 -3.06
N LEU A 173 -16.75 3.27 -2.35
CA LEU A 173 -15.85 3.16 -1.21
C LEU A 173 -16.67 2.87 0.05
N HIS A 174 -16.05 2.18 1.01
CA HIS A 174 -16.57 2.07 2.36
C HIS A 174 -16.83 3.47 2.96
N THR A 175 -17.90 3.61 3.76
CA THR A 175 -18.37 4.90 4.31
C THR A 175 -17.30 5.66 5.09
N ASP A 176 -16.49 4.95 5.88
CA ASP A 176 -15.38 5.55 6.65
C ASP A 176 -14.31 6.16 5.73
N ILE A 177 -14.03 5.51 4.60
CA ILE A 177 -13.09 6.02 3.59
C ILE A 177 -13.71 7.17 2.81
N GLU A 178 -15.02 7.12 2.51
CA GLU A 178 -15.73 8.28 1.94
C GLU A 178 -15.72 9.48 2.89
N ALA A 179 -15.81 9.28 4.21
CA ALA A 179 -15.72 10.36 5.19
C ALA A 179 -14.33 11.02 5.17
N ILE A 180 -13.27 10.22 5.07
CA ILE A 180 -11.90 10.71 4.86
C ILE A 180 -11.81 11.47 3.54
N ALA A 181 -12.34 10.92 2.45
CA ALA A 181 -12.31 11.57 1.13
C ALA A 181 -13.03 12.93 1.12
N LYS A 182 -14.04 13.10 1.98
CA LYS A 182 -14.76 14.37 2.21
C LYS A 182 -14.04 15.32 3.17
N GLY A 183 -12.83 14.99 3.60
CA GLY A 183 -11.97 15.89 4.38
C GLY A 183 -12.04 15.70 5.90
N ALA A 184 -12.47 14.53 6.42
CA ALA A 184 -12.46 14.28 7.87
C ALA A 184 -11.08 14.42 8.54
N TYR A 185 -10.00 14.43 7.76
CA TYR A 185 -8.63 14.68 8.21
C TYR A 185 -8.29 16.17 8.37
N LYS A 186 -9.10 17.13 7.92
CA LYS A 186 -8.80 18.57 7.93
C LYS A 186 -9.01 19.21 9.31
N GLN A 187 -8.30 18.70 10.31
CA GLN A 187 -8.39 19.14 11.70
C GLN A 187 -7.19 20.01 12.08
N ARG A 188 -7.42 21.27 12.44
CA ARG A 188 -6.34 22.23 12.75
C ARG A 188 -5.51 21.86 13.98
N GLN A 189 -6.08 21.14 14.94
CA GLN A 189 -5.43 20.80 16.20
C GLN A 189 -4.63 19.49 16.15
N GLY A 190 -4.57 18.81 14.99
CA GLY A 190 -3.77 17.59 14.81
C GLY A 190 -4.03 16.55 15.92
N TYR A 191 -2.98 16.19 16.65
CA TYR A 191 -3.07 15.27 17.78
C TYR A 191 -4.09 15.73 18.84
N ASP A 192 -4.06 17.01 19.25
CA ASP A 192 -5.01 17.53 20.24
C ASP A 192 -6.45 17.57 19.72
N GLY A 193 -6.61 17.61 18.39
CA GLY A 193 -7.91 17.52 17.72
C GLY A 193 -8.49 16.11 17.62
N GLY A 194 -7.69 15.08 17.94
CA GLY A 194 -8.09 13.67 17.88
C GLY A 194 -7.54 12.88 16.69
N ILE A 195 -6.65 13.46 15.87
CA ILE A 195 -5.95 12.70 14.83
C ILE A 195 -5.01 11.68 15.49
N ARG A 196 -5.14 10.40 15.14
CA ARG A 196 -4.29 9.31 15.63
C ARG A 196 -3.82 8.46 14.46
N GLY A 197 -2.52 8.20 14.37
CA GLY A 197 -1.93 7.29 13.39
C GLY A 197 -1.62 5.95 14.04
N ASN A 198 -2.64 5.14 14.35
CA ASN A 198 -2.44 3.82 14.96
C ASN A 198 -2.55 2.68 13.91
N GLY A 199 -2.50 1.43 14.34
CA GLY A 199 -2.56 0.24 13.47
C GLY A 199 -3.84 0.06 12.64
N TYR A 200 -4.90 0.85 12.89
CA TYR A 200 -6.17 0.77 12.19
C TYR A 200 -6.17 1.65 10.92
N ILE A 201 -6.46 1.03 9.77
CA ILE A 201 -6.26 1.65 8.46
C ILE A 201 -7.00 2.99 8.24
N VAL A 202 -8.19 3.15 8.82
CA VAL A 202 -8.96 4.41 8.72
C VAL A 202 -8.21 5.53 9.43
N ASN A 203 -7.76 5.27 10.65
CA ASN A 203 -7.02 6.22 11.47
C ASN A 203 -5.68 6.58 10.81
N THR A 204 -4.92 5.59 10.35
CA THR A 204 -3.62 5.85 9.70
C THR A 204 -3.77 6.63 8.40
N LEU A 205 -4.78 6.31 7.58
CA LEU A 205 -5.07 7.06 6.35
C LEU A 205 -5.44 8.51 6.67
N GLN A 206 -6.30 8.72 7.68
CA GLN A 206 -6.68 10.06 8.13
C GLN A 206 -5.45 10.84 8.61
N ALA A 207 -4.58 10.22 9.41
CA ALA A 207 -3.35 10.81 9.92
C ALA A 207 -2.37 11.21 8.80
N ALA A 208 -2.13 10.33 7.83
CA ALA A 208 -1.23 10.61 6.71
C ALA A 208 -1.74 11.74 5.81
N LEU A 209 -3.07 11.80 5.56
CA LEU A 209 -3.68 12.88 4.79
C LEU A 209 -3.76 14.19 5.58
N TRP A 210 -3.94 14.13 6.90
CA TRP A 210 -3.80 15.31 7.76
C TRP A 210 -2.39 15.89 7.66
N ALA A 211 -1.36 15.05 7.77
CA ALA A 211 0.03 15.47 7.66
C ALA A 211 0.29 16.11 6.29
N PHE A 212 -0.18 15.49 5.19
CA PHE A 212 -0.08 16.06 3.85
C PHE A 212 -0.84 17.38 3.71
N TRP A 213 -2.03 17.50 4.28
CA TRP A 213 -2.78 18.76 4.28
C TRP A 213 -2.06 19.87 5.07
N ALA A 214 -1.47 19.55 6.22
CA ALA A 214 -0.87 20.48 7.15
C ALA A 214 0.62 20.81 6.88
N ASP A 215 1.29 20.11 5.95
CA ASP A 215 2.75 20.19 5.76
C ASP A 215 3.32 21.54 5.24
N GLU A 216 2.48 22.56 5.05
CA GLU A 216 2.87 23.88 4.56
C GLU A 216 3.68 23.85 3.24
N ASN A 217 3.39 22.90 2.36
CA ASN A 217 4.12 22.69 1.10
C ASN A 217 5.61 22.34 1.32
N ASN A 218 5.91 21.69 2.44
CA ASN A 218 7.25 21.27 2.82
C ASN A 218 7.25 19.79 3.26
N PHE A 219 7.96 18.94 2.49
CA PHE A 219 8.07 17.51 2.77
C PHE A 219 8.58 17.20 4.18
N GLU A 220 9.61 17.92 4.64
CA GLU A 220 10.22 17.72 5.95
C GLU A 220 9.23 18.04 7.07
N LYS A 221 8.52 19.17 6.98
CA LYS A 221 7.48 19.51 7.95
C LYS A 221 6.39 18.43 8.01
N GLY A 222 5.94 17.94 6.86
CA GLY A 222 4.87 16.95 6.81
C GLY A 222 5.25 15.58 7.35
N VAL A 223 6.45 15.08 7.02
CA VAL A 223 6.88 13.78 7.56
C VAL A 223 7.15 13.87 9.06
N LEU A 224 7.72 14.98 9.55
CA LEU A 224 7.88 15.20 10.99
C LEU A 224 6.52 15.32 11.69
N ALA A 225 5.54 15.97 11.06
CA ALA A 225 4.17 16.01 11.60
C ALA A 225 3.55 14.61 11.68
N ALA A 226 3.71 13.78 10.64
CA ALA A 226 3.24 12.40 10.62
C ALA A 226 3.89 11.55 11.74
N VAL A 227 5.20 11.67 11.95
CA VAL A 227 5.92 10.97 13.03
C VAL A 227 5.49 11.45 14.41
N ASN A 228 5.33 12.77 14.59
CA ASN A 228 5.00 13.37 15.89
C ASN A 228 3.53 13.16 16.32
N LEU A 229 2.68 12.55 15.49
CA LEU A 229 1.36 12.06 15.93
C LEU A 229 1.46 10.88 16.91
N GLY A 230 2.63 10.25 17.04
CA GLY A 230 2.82 9.11 17.93
C GLY A 230 2.18 7.82 17.42
N ASP A 231 2.02 6.85 18.32
CA ASP A 231 1.48 5.51 18.06
C ASP A 231 2.28 4.75 16.97
N ASP A 232 1.66 4.48 15.82
CA ASP A 232 2.22 3.74 14.68
C ASP A 232 2.91 4.73 13.72
N THR A 233 4.01 5.29 14.23
CA THR A 233 4.71 6.43 13.62
C THR A 233 5.36 6.08 12.28
N ASP A 234 5.94 4.89 12.16
CA ASP A 234 6.63 4.42 10.96
C ASP A 234 5.64 4.18 9.83
N THR A 235 4.50 3.53 10.09
CA THR A 235 3.48 3.32 9.08
C THR A 235 2.85 4.64 8.63
N THR A 236 2.53 5.54 9.58
CA THR A 236 1.95 6.86 9.25
C THR A 236 2.91 7.68 8.38
N ALA A 237 4.19 7.73 8.73
CA ALA A 237 5.22 8.42 7.96
C ALA A 237 5.47 7.76 6.59
N ALA A 238 5.46 6.43 6.51
CA ALA A 238 5.59 5.70 5.25
C ALA A 238 4.41 5.95 4.31
N ILE A 239 3.17 6.03 4.83
CA ILE A 239 2.01 6.40 4.02
C ILE A 239 2.16 7.83 3.54
N TYR A 240 2.36 8.82 4.44
CA TYR A 240 2.62 10.21 4.05
C TYR A 240 3.68 10.33 2.94
N GLY A 241 4.82 9.65 3.13
CA GLY A 241 5.96 9.71 2.22
C GLY A 241 5.66 9.20 0.81
N GLN A 242 4.70 8.28 0.64
CA GLN A 242 4.28 7.80 -0.68
C GLN A 242 3.63 8.91 -1.52
N LEU A 243 2.60 9.59 -1.00
CA LEU A 243 1.93 10.66 -1.74
C LEU A 243 2.80 11.92 -1.82
N ALA A 244 3.39 12.34 -0.70
CA ALA A 244 4.23 13.52 -0.64
C ALA A 244 5.48 13.37 -1.53
N GLY A 245 6.10 12.17 -1.56
CA GLY A 245 7.26 11.90 -2.40
C GLY A 245 6.96 12.04 -3.89
N VAL A 246 5.76 11.64 -4.33
CA VAL A 246 5.30 11.84 -5.71
C VAL A 246 5.01 13.32 -5.98
N TYR A 247 4.37 14.01 -5.04
CA TYR A 247 3.99 15.42 -5.17
C TYR A 247 5.19 16.37 -5.23
N TYR A 248 6.13 16.25 -4.28
CA TYR A 248 7.32 17.09 -4.24
C TYR A 248 8.39 16.64 -5.24
N GLY A 249 8.46 15.34 -5.52
CA GLY A 249 9.46 14.72 -6.37
C GLY A 249 10.79 14.47 -5.65
N PHE A 250 11.49 13.42 -6.08
CA PHE A 250 12.70 12.90 -5.43
C PHE A 250 13.79 13.96 -5.18
N LYS A 251 14.00 14.88 -6.12
CA LYS A 251 15.04 15.92 -6.03
C LYS A 251 14.77 16.97 -4.95
N LYS A 252 13.51 17.15 -4.54
CA LYS A 252 13.12 18.12 -3.50
C LYS A 252 13.14 17.52 -2.09
N LEU A 253 13.37 16.22 -1.95
CA LEU A 253 13.51 15.59 -0.64
C LEU A 253 14.87 15.96 0.00
N PRO A 254 14.94 16.18 1.32
CA PRO A 254 16.18 16.52 2.01
C PRO A 254 17.31 15.54 1.68
N GLU A 255 18.42 16.05 1.17
CA GLU A 255 19.52 15.22 0.68
C GLU A 255 20.18 14.41 1.79
N ASN A 256 20.44 15.07 2.93
CA ASN A 256 20.97 14.45 4.14
C ASN A 256 20.10 13.28 4.63
N TRP A 257 18.79 13.32 4.43
CA TRP A 257 17.90 12.19 4.78
C TRP A 257 17.92 11.10 3.72
N ARG A 258 17.83 11.46 2.44
CA ARG A 258 17.89 10.49 1.33
C ARG A 258 19.17 9.65 1.41
N ASP A 259 20.29 10.27 1.77
CA ASP A 259 21.59 9.62 1.82
C ASP A 259 21.77 8.64 2.99
N GLN A 260 20.92 8.73 4.02
CA GLN A 260 20.90 7.81 5.15
C GLN A 260 20.04 6.55 4.88
N VAL A 261 19.20 6.56 3.83
CA VAL A 261 18.30 5.45 3.54
C VAL A 261 19.11 4.22 3.10
N TYR A 262 18.95 3.13 3.85
CA TYR A 262 19.54 1.84 3.48
C TYR A 262 19.11 1.43 2.06
N ALA A 263 20.07 0.93 1.27
CA ALA A 263 19.84 0.52 -0.12
C ALA A 263 19.25 1.63 -1.04
N LYS A 264 19.49 2.91 -0.73
CA LYS A 264 19.07 4.08 -1.53
C LYS A 264 19.24 3.89 -3.04
N ASP A 265 20.42 3.45 -3.48
CA ASP A 265 20.70 3.35 -4.92
C ASP A 265 19.97 2.18 -5.59
N PHE A 266 19.70 1.11 -4.85
CA PHE A 266 18.78 0.05 -5.31
C PHE A 266 17.35 0.58 -5.42
N ILE A 267 16.86 1.30 -4.40
CA ILE A 267 15.51 1.88 -4.40
C ILE A 267 15.31 2.88 -5.56
N LYS A 268 16.33 3.67 -5.91
CA LYS A 268 16.28 4.56 -7.08
C LYS A 268 16.18 3.83 -8.42
N CYS A 269 16.69 2.59 -8.48
CA CYS A 269 16.75 1.80 -9.71
C CYS A 269 15.45 1.03 -9.97
N VAL A 270 14.76 0.62 -8.91
CA VAL A 270 13.47 -0.11 -8.94
C VAL A 270 12.34 0.83 -9.33
#